data_AF-A0A534TW35-F1
#
_entry.id   AF-A0A534TW35-F1
#
_cell.length_a   1.000
_cell.length_b   1.000
_cell.length_c   1.000
_cell.angle_alpha   90.00
_cell.angle_beta   90.00
_cell.angle_gamma   90.00
#
_symmetry.space_group_name_H-M   'P 1'
#
loop_
_entity.id
_entity.type
_entity.pdbx_description
1 polymer ?
#
loop_
_entity_poly.entity_id
_entity_poly.type
_entity_poly.pdbx_seq_one_letter_code
_entity_poly.pdbx_strand_id
1 'polypeptide(L)'
;MRSRRCAGSERARSQHIARGDVSLFETLLARLLRGAGVRGVPVLDLHGLGVRDALAATERFVRECAAEGVVEGRIVYGKGRGSPGGRGVLREVVPRWLATEGAPWVASATPEPDASGADGAMRVRFARRRG
;
A
#
# COMPACT_ATOMS: atom_id res chain seq x y z
N MET A 1 -5.05 -10.91 54.97
CA MET A 1 -4.32 -10.48 53.75
C MET A 1 -5.30 -10.37 52.58
N ARG A 2 -5.02 -9.43 51.67
CA ARG A 2 -5.98 -8.75 50.77
C ARG A 2 -6.65 -9.64 49.71
N SER A 3 -7.95 -9.40 49.55
CA SER A 3 -8.76 -9.63 48.36
C SER A 3 -8.21 -8.91 47.11
N ARG A 4 -8.34 -9.56 45.95
CA ARG A 4 -8.56 -8.97 44.59
C ARG A 4 -8.81 -10.15 43.63
N ARG A 5 -10.06 -10.51 43.33
CA ARG A 5 -10.94 -10.05 42.22
C ARG A 5 -10.40 -10.33 40.80
N CYS A 6 -11.26 -11.01 40.04
CA CYS A 6 -11.24 -11.32 38.62
C CYS A 6 -11.00 -10.10 37.70
N ALA A 7 -10.43 -10.36 36.52
CA ALA A 7 -10.64 -9.72 35.20
C ALA A 7 -9.33 -9.89 34.40
N GLY A 8 -9.28 -10.30 33.13
CA GLY A 8 -10.29 -10.62 32.15
C GLY A 8 -9.56 -11.22 30.95
N SER A 9 -10.16 -12.22 30.33
CA SER A 9 -9.71 -12.75 29.04
C SER A 9 -9.90 -11.68 27.97
N GLU A 10 -8.84 -10.97 27.60
CA GLU A 10 -8.87 -10.08 26.43
C GLU A 10 -8.72 -10.92 25.16
N ARG A 11 -9.86 -11.50 24.75
CA ARG A 11 -10.08 -11.92 23.37
C ARG A 11 -10.06 -10.64 22.52
N ALA A 12 -8.87 -10.28 22.02
CA ALA A 12 -8.73 -9.23 21.04
C ALA A 12 -9.32 -9.72 19.72
N ARG A 13 -10.55 -9.26 19.53
CA ARG A 13 -11.47 -9.40 18.40
C ARG A 13 -10.77 -9.68 17.08
N SER A 14 -11.13 -10.84 16.53
CA SER A 14 -10.99 -11.21 15.13
C SER A 14 -11.51 -10.07 14.25
N GLN A 15 -10.59 -9.30 13.67
CA GLN A 15 -10.92 -8.39 12.58
C GLN A 15 -10.99 -9.24 11.33
N HIS A 16 -12.19 -9.71 11.05
CA HIS A 16 -12.60 -10.32 9.80
C HIS A 16 -12.52 -9.21 8.73
N ILE A 17 -11.36 -9.06 8.08
CA ILE A 17 -11.18 -8.09 7.00
C ILE A 17 -11.98 -8.60 5.82
N ALA A 18 -13.16 -7.99 5.66
CA ALA A 18 -14.03 -8.17 4.52
C ALA A 18 -13.33 -7.70 3.23
N ARG A 19 -13.71 -8.35 2.13
CA ARG A 19 -13.32 -8.09 0.75
C ARG A 19 -13.12 -6.60 0.43
N GLY A 20 -11.92 -6.24 -0.04
CA GLY A 20 -11.73 -5.32 -1.17
C GLY A 20 -12.23 -3.87 -1.12
N ASP A 21 -12.65 -3.32 0.02
CA ASP A 21 -13.16 -1.95 0.06
C ASP A 21 -12.04 -0.93 0.22
N VAL A 22 -11.44 -0.53 -0.91
CA VAL A 22 -10.89 0.82 -1.01
C VAL A 22 -12.06 1.76 -0.81
N SER A 23 -12.06 2.52 0.29
CA SER A 23 -13.12 3.48 0.62
C SER A 23 -13.49 4.34 -0.62
N LEU A 24 -14.75 4.29 -1.04
CA LEU A 24 -15.30 5.11 -2.13
C LEU A 24 -14.99 6.59 -1.93
N PHE A 25 -14.95 7.01 -0.66
CA PHE A 25 -14.59 8.36 -0.25
C PHE A 25 -13.16 8.71 -0.65
N GLU A 26 -12.18 7.84 -0.42
CA GLU A 26 -10.78 8.07 -0.79
C GLU A 26 -10.62 8.17 -2.30
N THR A 27 -11.31 7.31 -3.04
CA THR A 27 -11.29 7.32 -4.51
C THR A 27 -11.91 8.61 -5.06
N LEU A 28 -13.03 9.04 -4.49
CA LEU A 28 -13.73 10.28 -4.87
C LEU A 28 -12.89 11.51 -4.51
N LEU A 29 -12.31 11.55 -3.31
CA LEU A 29 -11.46 12.65 -2.85
C LEU A 29 -10.22 12.78 -3.73
N ALA A 30 -9.54 11.68 -4.03
CA ALA A 30 -8.40 11.68 -4.93
C ALA A 30 -8.77 12.19 -6.34
N ARG A 31 -9.95 11.79 -6.85
CA ARG A 31 -10.46 12.28 -8.15
C ARG A 31 -10.79 13.77 -8.12
N LEU A 32 -11.39 14.28 -7.04
CA LEU A 32 -11.71 15.70 -6.87
C LEU A 32 -10.45 16.56 -6.75
N LEU A 33 -9.48 16.12 -5.95
CA LEU A 33 -8.20 16.83 -5.79
C LEU A 33 -7.43 16.91 -7.10
N ARG A 34 -7.43 15.83 -7.90
CA ARG A 34 -6.87 15.83 -9.26
C ARG A 34 -7.59 16.84 -10.17
N GLY A 35 -8.93 16.85 -10.17
CA GLY A 35 -9.73 17.80 -10.94
C GLY A 35 -9.53 19.26 -10.53
N ALA A 36 -9.25 19.51 -9.25
CA ALA A 36 -8.96 20.83 -8.71
C ALA A 36 -7.51 21.30 -8.93
N GLY A 37 -6.66 20.50 -9.59
CA GLY A 37 -5.26 20.84 -9.85
C GLY A 37 -4.35 20.75 -8.62
N VAL A 38 -4.83 20.16 -7.51
CA VAL A 38 -4.00 19.91 -6.33
C VAL A 38 -3.04 18.78 -6.64
N ARG A 39 -1.75 19.12 -6.78
CA ARG A 39 -0.69 18.15 -7.10
C ARG A 39 -0.09 17.58 -5.82
N GLY A 40 -0.74 16.58 -5.25
CA GLY A 40 -0.15 15.69 -4.25
C GLY A 40 0.58 14.52 -4.91
N VAL A 41 1.53 13.91 -4.18
CA VAL A 41 2.09 12.60 -4.58
C VAL A 41 0.99 11.56 -4.40
N PRO A 42 0.56 10.85 -5.46
CA PRO A 42 -0.47 9.83 -5.33
C PRO A 42 0.01 8.69 -4.44
N VAL A 43 -0.89 8.21 -3.56
CA VAL A 43 -0.60 7.15 -2.59
C VAL A 43 -1.55 5.98 -2.85
N LEU A 44 -0.99 4.78 -2.99
CA LEU A 44 -1.72 3.52 -2.99
C LEU A 44 -1.52 2.85 -1.64
N ASP A 45 -2.62 2.58 -0.93
CA ASP A 45 -2.60 1.82 0.31
C ASP A 45 -3.06 0.38 0.06
N LEU A 46 -2.22 -0.58 0.44
CA LEU A 46 -2.40 -2.02 0.29
C LEU A 46 -2.56 -2.71 1.64
N HIS A 47 -2.66 -1.98 2.75
CA HIS A 47 -2.81 -2.59 4.06
C HIS A 47 -4.02 -3.54 4.09
N GLY A 48 -3.83 -4.71 4.68
CA GLY A 48 -4.91 -5.69 4.84
C GLY A 48 -5.36 -6.39 3.55
N LEU A 49 -4.84 -6.02 2.38
CA LEU A 49 -5.16 -6.71 1.13
C LEU A 49 -4.45 -8.07 1.05
N GLY A 50 -5.15 -9.04 0.44
CA GLY A 50 -4.52 -10.28 0.00
C GLY A 50 -3.57 -10.04 -1.18
N VAL A 51 -2.63 -10.96 -1.39
CA VAL A 51 -1.58 -10.83 -2.43
C VAL A 51 -2.16 -10.53 -3.81
N ARG A 52 -3.19 -11.27 -4.22
CA ARG A 52 -3.80 -11.11 -5.55
C ARG A 52 -4.42 -9.73 -5.74
N ASP A 53 -5.18 -9.26 -4.74
CA ASP A 53 -5.87 -7.98 -4.81
C ASP A 53 -4.88 -6.82 -4.72
N ALA A 54 -3.83 -6.97 -3.92
CA ALA A 54 -2.74 -6.01 -3.83
C ALA A 54 -1.97 -5.86 -5.14
N LEU A 55 -1.68 -6.97 -5.83
CA LEU A 55 -1.05 -6.95 -7.15
C LEU A 55 -1.96 -6.28 -8.20
N ALA A 56 -3.24 -6.63 -8.24
CA ALA A 56 -4.19 -6.00 -9.17
C ALA A 56 -4.32 -4.49 -8.93
N ALA A 57 -4.37 -4.06 -7.67
CA ALA A 57 -4.39 -2.64 -7.31
C ALA A 57 -3.08 -1.93 -7.70
N THR A 58 -1.94 -2.60 -7.50
CA THR A 58 -0.61 -2.09 -7.88
C THR A 58 -0.51 -1.90 -9.39
N GLU A 59 -0.92 -2.89 -10.18
CA GLU A 59 -0.92 -2.80 -11.64
C GLU A 59 -1.75 -1.60 -12.11
N ARG A 60 -2.99 -1.49 -11.62
CA ARG A 60 -3.88 -0.38 -11.98
C ARG A 60 -3.24 0.97 -11.65
N PHE A 61 -2.75 1.12 -10.42
CA PHE A 61 -2.14 2.37 -9.96
C PHE A 61 -0.93 2.80 -10.80
N VAL A 62 -0.02 1.86 -11.10
CA VAL A 62 1.19 2.14 -11.87
C VAL A 62 0.84 2.53 -13.31
N ARG A 63 -0.11 1.83 -13.94
CA ARG A 63 -0.57 2.13 -15.30
C ARG A 63 -1.27 3.48 -15.40
N GLU A 64 -2.15 3.79 -14.45
CA GLU A 64 -2.85 5.08 -14.38
C GLU A 64 -1.84 6.23 -14.19
N CYS A 65 -0.91 6.11 -13.24
CA CYS A 65 0.09 7.15 -13.00
C CYS A 65 1.01 7.37 -14.22
N ALA A 66 1.46 6.29 -14.86
CA ALA A 66 2.28 6.39 -16.07
C ALA A 66 1.51 7.01 -17.24
N ALA A 67 0.23 6.67 -17.41
CA ALA A 67 -0.63 7.26 -18.45
C ALA A 67 -0.92 8.74 -18.20
N GLU A 68 -1.10 9.15 -16.94
CA GLU A 68 -1.33 10.53 -16.53
C GLU A 68 -0.04 11.39 -16.52
N GLY A 69 1.14 10.78 -16.76
CA GLY A 69 2.42 11.48 -16.75
C GLY A 69 2.87 11.93 -15.35
N VAL A 70 2.39 11.25 -14.31
CA VAL A 70 2.83 11.46 -12.93
C VAL A 70 4.32 11.12 -12.82
N VAL A 71 5.09 11.93 -12.09
CA VAL A 71 6.54 11.72 -11.95
C VAL A 71 6.87 10.69 -10.87
N GLU A 72 6.17 10.76 -9.74
CA GLU A 72 6.38 9.86 -8.60
C GLU A 72 5.07 9.54 -7.87
N GLY A 73 5.04 8.39 -7.23
CA GLY A 73 3.95 7.91 -6.40
C GLY A 73 4.48 7.11 -5.20
N ARG A 74 3.59 6.82 -4.25
CA ARG A 74 3.90 6.05 -3.04
C ARG A 74 3.00 4.84 -2.95
N ILE A 75 3.57 3.69 -2.58
CA ILE A 75 2.82 2.46 -2.31
C ILE A 75 3.07 2.06 -0.86
N VAL A 76 2.02 1.89 -0.07
CA VAL A 76 2.08 1.54 1.36
C VAL A 76 1.50 0.14 1.52
N TYR A 77 2.28 -0.82 1.97
CA TYR A 77 1.82 -2.21 2.22
C TYR A 77 1.88 -2.60 3.69
N GLY A 78 2.35 -1.70 4.56
CA GLY A 78 2.35 -1.84 6.00
C GLY A 78 3.48 -2.73 6.54
N LYS A 79 3.64 -2.74 7.87
CA LYS A 79 4.79 -3.34 8.57
C LYS A 79 4.82 -4.88 8.61
N GLY A 80 3.81 -5.56 8.06
CA GLY A 80 3.75 -7.03 8.05
C GLY A 80 3.47 -7.69 9.42
N ARG A 81 2.85 -6.99 10.37
CA ARG A 81 2.59 -7.53 11.73
C ARG A 81 1.56 -8.66 11.79
N GLY A 82 0.85 -8.96 10.69
CA GLY A 82 -0.19 -10.00 10.61
C GLY A 82 0.24 -11.32 9.95
N SER A 83 1.46 -11.42 9.43
CA SER A 83 1.97 -12.62 8.75
C SER A 83 2.83 -13.49 9.68
N PRO A 84 2.74 -14.83 9.61
CA PRO A 84 3.63 -15.73 10.34
C PRO A 84 5.10 -15.37 10.10
N GLY A 85 5.85 -15.08 11.16
CA GLY A 85 7.27 -14.70 11.10
C GLY A 85 7.58 -13.22 10.91
N GLY A 86 6.61 -12.30 11.05
CA GLY A 86 6.83 -10.83 10.89
C GLY A 86 7.18 -10.40 9.46
N ARG A 87 7.16 -11.38 8.55
CA ARG A 87 7.16 -11.53 7.10
C ARG A 87 6.07 -10.89 6.25
N GLY A 88 5.86 -9.56 6.23
CA GLY A 88 4.74 -9.01 5.45
C GLY A 88 4.82 -9.40 3.97
N VAL A 89 4.05 -10.40 3.51
CA VAL A 89 4.18 -11.01 2.16
C VAL A 89 4.17 -9.98 1.03
N LEU A 90 3.39 -8.92 1.19
CA LEU A 90 3.32 -7.82 0.22
C LEU A 90 4.66 -7.08 0.04
N ARG A 91 5.51 -7.02 1.08
CA ARG A 91 6.84 -6.39 1.00
C ARG A 91 7.82 -7.18 0.12
N GLU A 92 7.53 -8.44 -0.16
CA GLU A 92 8.33 -9.27 -1.05
C GLU A 92 7.72 -9.27 -2.45
N VAL A 93 6.40 -9.42 -2.52
CA VAL A 93 5.69 -9.58 -3.78
C VAL A 93 5.58 -8.26 -4.56
N VAL A 94 5.28 -7.14 -3.90
CA VAL A 94 5.09 -5.84 -4.59
C VAL A 94 6.39 -5.34 -5.22
N PRO A 95 7.54 -5.31 -4.51
CA PRO A 95 8.79 -4.87 -5.13
C PRO A 95 9.24 -5.77 -6.29
N ARG A 96 9.05 -7.09 -6.15
CA ARG A 96 9.35 -8.04 -7.22
C ARG A 96 8.49 -7.78 -8.46
N TRP A 97 7.20 -7.54 -8.27
CA TRP A 97 6.30 -7.22 -9.37
C TRP A 97 6.70 -5.91 -10.08
N LEU A 98 7.00 -4.85 -9.32
CA LEU A 98 7.47 -3.57 -9.87
C LEU A 98 8.75 -3.72 -10.71
N ALA A 99 9.66 -4.59 -10.29
CA ALA A 99 10.92 -4.87 -10.98
C ALA A 99 10.77 -5.79 -12.21
N THR A 100 9.65 -6.50 -12.35
CA THR A 100 9.43 -7.50 -13.41
C THR A 100 8.29 -7.06 -14.32
N GLU A 101 7.06 -7.43 -13.99
CA GLU A 101 5.87 -7.13 -14.79
C GLU A 101 5.61 -5.62 -14.90
N GLY A 102 5.92 -4.86 -13.84
CA GLY A 102 5.76 -3.40 -13.79
C GLY A 102 6.85 -2.60 -14.53
N ALA A 103 7.94 -3.25 -14.94
CA ALA A 103 9.12 -2.58 -15.50
C ALA A 103 8.84 -1.64 -16.69
N PRO A 104 7.87 -1.92 -17.59
CA PRO A 104 7.55 -0.99 -18.69
C PRO A 104 7.03 0.39 -18.24
N TRP A 105 6.49 0.50 -17.03
CA TRP A 105 5.88 1.72 -16.48
C TRP A 105 6.66 2.33 -15.32
N VAL A 106 7.68 1.64 -14.81
CA VAL A 106 8.44 2.04 -13.62
C VAL A 106 9.87 2.37 -14.01
N ALA A 107 10.31 3.60 -13.73
CA ALA A 107 11.69 4.02 -13.91
C ALA A 107 12.58 3.61 -12.73
N SER A 108 12.06 3.70 -11.50
CA SER A 108 12.75 3.24 -10.30
C SER A 108 11.77 2.98 -9.17
N ALA A 109 12.07 2.03 -8.30
CA ALA A 109 11.32 1.79 -7.07
C ALA A 109 12.30 1.68 -5.88
N THR A 110 12.05 2.43 -4.81
CA THR A 110 12.95 2.54 -3.66
C THR A 110 12.18 2.35 -2.35
N PRO A 111 12.61 1.45 -1.45
CA PRO A 111 11.99 1.30 -0.15
C PRO A 111 12.00 2.61 0.65
N GLU A 112 10.93 2.87 1.39
CA GLU A 112 10.86 3.95 2.36
C GLU A 112 10.77 3.33 3.77
N PRO A 113 11.91 3.13 4.44
CA PRO A 113 11.93 2.67 5.83
C PRO A 113 11.30 3.72 6.74
N ASP A 114 10.54 3.26 7.73
CA ASP A 114 10.05 4.11 8.79
C ASP A 114 11.12 4.38 9.86
N ALA A 115 10.77 5.16 10.90
CA ALA A 115 11.68 5.47 12.01
C ALA A 115 12.20 4.24 12.78
N SER A 116 11.59 3.06 12.58
CA SER A 116 12.05 1.78 13.15
C SER A 116 12.91 0.95 12.18
N GLY A 117 13.25 1.49 11.00
CA GLY A 117 14.04 0.80 9.98
C GLY A 117 13.27 -0.28 9.22
N ALA A 118 11.94 -0.34 9.38
CA ALA A 118 11.10 -1.30 8.67
C ALA A 118 10.51 -0.65 7.41
N ASP A 119 10.71 -1.29 6.26
CA ASP A 119 10.11 -0.87 4.99
C ASP A 119 8.61 -1.17 5.00
N GLY A 120 7.79 -0.16 5.29
CA GLY A 120 6.32 -0.23 5.24
C GLY A 120 5.73 0.37 3.96
N ALA A 121 6.57 1.04 3.17
CA ALA A 121 6.19 1.73 1.96
C ALA A 121 7.34 1.73 0.93
N MET A 122 7.00 2.09 -0.30
CA MET A 122 7.91 2.20 -1.43
C MET A 122 7.59 3.46 -2.22
N ARG A 123 8.62 4.23 -2.54
CA ARG A 123 8.55 5.32 -3.51
C ARG A 123 8.76 4.75 -4.91
N VAL A 124 7.89 5.12 -5.84
CA VAL A 124 7.95 4.67 -7.23
C VAL A 124 8.05 5.88 -8.14
N ARG A 125 9.02 5.90 -9.05
CA ARG A 125 9.09 6.87 -10.14
C ARG A 125 8.59 6.21 -11.41
N PHE A 126 7.68 6.87 -12.10
CA PHE A 126 7.07 6.31 -13.31
C PHE A 126 7.90 6.65 -14.55
N ALA A 127 7.91 5.72 -15.50
CA ALA A 127 8.53 5.95 -16.80
C ALA A 127 7.75 7.05 -17.53
N ARG A 128 8.47 8.05 -18.05
CA ARG A 128 7.86 9.02 -18.97
C ARG A 128 7.47 8.29 -20.26
N ARG A 129 6.27 8.56 -20.78
CA ARG A 129 5.99 8.28 -22.20
C ARG A 129 7.07 8.97 -23.02
N ARG A 130 7.90 8.19 -23.71
CA ARG A 130 8.64 8.69 -24.86
C ARG A 130 7.57 9.05 -25.90
N GLY A 131 7.44 10.35 -26.16
CA GLY A 131 6.57 10.86 -27.22
C GLY A 131 7.01 10.33 -28.57
#